data_AF-J9G9L2-F1
#
_entry.id   AF-J9G9L2-F1
#
_cell.length_a   1.000
_cell.length_b   1.000
_cell.length_c   1.000
_cell.angle_alpha   90.00
_cell.angle_beta   90.00
_cell.angle_gamma   90.00
#
_symmetry.space_group_name_H-M   'P 1'
#
loop_
_entity.id
_entity.type
_entity.pdbx_description
1 polymer ?
#
loop_
_entity_poly.entity_id
_entity_poly.type
_entity_poly.pdbx_seq_one_letter_code
_entity_poly.pdbx_strand_id
1 'polypeptide(L)' 'MKQAYLHIDVMRGERFVKTIHMPYCPAFKVTSEQIAEYIKDKFPVLSAGGKFTFHVYCDE' A
#
# COMPACT_ATOMS: atom_id res chain seq x y z
N MET A 1 -22.10 4.56 -6.25
CA MET A 1 -21.31 3.95 -5.17
C MET A 1 -20.16 4.89 -4.83
N LYS A 2 -19.91 5.18 -3.55
CA LYS A 2 -18.68 5.89 -3.17
C LYS A 2 -17.49 4.98 -3.50
N GLN A 3 -16.45 5.56 -4.08
CA GLN A 3 -15.24 4.82 -4.41
C GLN A 3 -14.43 4.61 -3.13
N ALA A 4 -14.19 3.36 -2.76
CA ALA A 4 -13.33 3.03 -1.62
C ALA A 4 -11.86 3.07 -2.07
N TYR A 5 -10.99 3.40 -1.13
CA TYR A 5 -9.54 3.44 -1.34
C TYR A 5 -8.85 2.61 -0.27
N LEU A 6 -7.86 1.82 -0.71
CA LEU A 6 -6.83 1.29 0.17
C LEU A 6 -5.74 2.34 0.29
N HIS A 7 -5.45 2.70 1.53
CA HIS A 7 -4.37 3.59 1.90
C HIS A 7 -3.20 2.75 2.39
N ILE A 8 -2.03 3.02 1.83
CA ILE A 8 -0.80 2.29 2.13
C ILE A 8 0.24 3.32 2.57
N ASP A 9 0.48 3.40 3.86
CA ASP A 9 1.55 4.23 4.40
C ASP A 9 2.88 3.52 4.24
N VAL A 10 3.80 4.20 3.55
CA VAL A 10 5.17 3.74 3.34
C VAL A 10 6.05 4.35 4.43
N MET A 11 6.67 3.49 5.22
CA MET A 11 7.57 3.85 6.31
C MET A 11 8.99 3.39 6.01
N ARG A 12 9.99 4.17 6.43
CA ARG A 12 11.42 3.79 6.39
C ARG A 12 11.96 3.81 7.81
N GLY A 13 12.00 2.64 8.44
CA GLY A 13 12.17 2.56 9.90
C GLY A 13 10.97 3.22 10.59
N GLU A 14 11.23 4.20 11.45
CA GLU A 14 10.18 4.95 12.16
C GLU A 14 9.71 6.21 11.40
N ARG A 15 10.29 6.50 10.23
CA ARG A 15 9.97 7.71 9.46
C ARG A 15 8.90 7.45 8.41
N PHE A 16 7.85 8.26 8.43
CA PHE A 16 6.88 8.33 7.34
C PHE A 16 7.52 8.88 6.06
N VAL A 17 7.19 8.24 4.93
CA VAL A 17 7.66 8.66 3.60
C VAL A 17 6.52 9.25 2.80
N LYS A 18 5.44 8.50 2.61
CA LYS A 18 4.24 8.91 1.88
C LYS A 18 3.11 7.90 2.09
N THR A 19 1.88 8.34 1.79
CA THR A 19 0.72 7.45 1.63
C THR A 19 0.48 7.20 0.14
N ILE A 20 0.20 5.95 -0.22
CA ILE A 20 -0.25 5.55 -1.56
C ILE A 20 -1.75 5.30 -1.47
N HIS A 21 -2.51 6.00 -2.31
CA HIS A 21 -3.94 5.78 -2.47
C HIS A 21 -4.20 4.86 -3.65
N MET A 22 -4.83 3.71 -3.40
CA MET A 22 -5.19 2.75 -4.42
C MET A 22 -6.71 2.59 -4.48
N PRO A 23 -7.35 2.85 -5.62
CA PRO A 23 -8.76 2.52 -5.80
C PRO A 23 -9.00 1.03 -5.48
N TYR A 24 -9.96 0.77 -4.61
CA TYR A 24 -10.24 -0.57 -4.12
C TYR A 24 -11.74 -0.86 -4.17
N CYS A 25 -12.07 -2.12 -4.48
CA CYS A 25 -13.44 -2.60 -4.44
C CYS A 25 -13.62 -3.50 -3.21
N PRO A 26 -14.40 -3.09 -2.19
CA PRO A 26 -14.58 -3.86 -0.95
C PRO A 26 -15.15 -5.26 -1.14
N ALA A 27 -15.82 -5.51 -2.27
CA ALA A 27 -16.37 -6.83 -2.60
C ALA A 27 -15.27 -7.86 -2.91
N PHE A 28 -14.07 -7.42 -3.29
CA PHE A 28 -12.94 -8.30 -3.59
C PHE A 28 -11.94 -8.27 -2.44
N LYS A 29 -11.84 -9.37 -1.70
CA LYS A 29 -10.83 -9.51 -0.65
C LYS A 29 -9.44 -9.53 -1.28
N VAL A 30 -8.58 -8.60 -0.87
CA VAL A 30 -7.18 -8.54 -1.29
C VAL A 30 -6.31 -8.98 -0.11
N THR A 31 -5.31 -9.82 -0.37
CA THR A 31 -4.39 -10.29 0.68
C THR A 31 -3.18 -9.36 0.83
N SER A 32 -2.50 -9.45 1.98
CA SER A 32 -1.25 -8.74 2.26
C SER A 32 -0.18 -9.00 1.21
N GLU A 33 -0.10 -10.22 0.68
CA GLU A 33 0.87 -10.63 -0.32
C GLU A 33 0.61 -9.94 -1.66
N GLN A 34 -0.65 -9.89 -2.10
CA GLN A 34 -1.06 -9.21 -3.33
C GLN A 34 -0.78 -7.71 -3.28
N ILE A 35 -1.00 -7.08 -2.11
CA ILE A 35 -0.63 -5.68 -1.89
C ILE A 35 0.88 -5.49 -1.97
N ALA A 36 1.66 -6.38 -1.34
CA ALA A 36 3.11 -6.32 -1.38
C ALA A 36 3.67 -6.48 -2.80
N GLU A 37 3.10 -7.39 -3.60
CA GLU A 37 3.44 -7.56 -5.02
C GLU A 37 3.10 -6.32 -5.84
N TYR A 38 1.91 -5.77 -5.67
CA TYR A 38 1.50 -4.53 -6.33
C TYR A 38 2.44 -3.36 -6.02
N ILE A 39 2.83 -3.19 -4.75
CA ILE A 39 3.76 -2.13 -4.34
C ILE A 39 5.13 -2.35 -4.98
N LYS A 40 5.65 -3.58 -5.01
CA LYS A 40 6.94 -3.90 -5.64
C LYS A 40 6.93 -3.61 -7.14
N ASP A 41 5.84 -3.93 -7.83
CA ASP A 41 5.65 -3.71 -9.27
C ASP A 41 5.56 -2.20 -9.59
N LYS A 42 4.72 -1.46 -8.87
CA LYS A 42 4.44 -0.05 -9.15
C LYS A 42 5.51 0.90 -8.60
N PHE A 43 6.22 0.50 -7.57
CA PHE A 43 7.23 1.33 -6.89
C PHE A 43 8.55 0.56 -6.73
N PRO A 44 9.26 0.26 -7.84
CA PRO A 44 10.50 -0.51 -7.82
C PRO A 44 11.59 0.13 -6.95
N VAL A 45 11.53 1.46 -6.74
CA VAL A 45 12.45 2.18 -5.84
C VAL A 45 12.31 1.75 -4.37
N LEU A 46 11.13 1.31 -3.96
CA LEU A 46 10.88 0.76 -2.61
C LEU A 46 11.46 -0.65 -2.48
N SER A 47 11.63 -1.35 -3.62
CA SER A 47 12.27 -2.66 -3.72
C SER A 47 13.81 -2.58 -3.73
N ALA A 48 14.36 -1.44 -4.16
CA ALA A 48 15.77 -1.34 -4.58
C ALA A 48 16.74 -0.79 -3.52
N GLY A 49 16.29 -0.28 -2.36
CA GLY A 49 17.16 0.62 -1.56
C GLY A 49 16.97 0.70 -0.05
N GLY A 50 16.31 -0.27 0.60
CA GLY A 50 16.23 -0.30 2.07
C GLY A 50 15.09 -1.14 2.62
N LYS A 51 15.07 -1.34 3.95
CA LYS A 51 13.95 -1.98 4.64
C LYS A 51 12.81 -0.95 4.78
N PHE A 52 11.75 -1.13 4.00
CA PHE A 52 10.50 -0.39 4.13
C PHE A 52 9.45 -1.24 4.84
N THR A 53 8.58 -0.60 5.61
CA THR A 53 7.39 -1.21 6.21
C THR A 53 6.14 -0.54 5.66
N PHE A 54 5.05 -1.30 5.56
CA PHE A 54 3.80 -0.85 4.95
C PHE A 54 2.65 -1.02 5.94
N HIS A 55 1.91 0.05 6.21
CA HIS A 55 0.66 -0.02 6.97
C HIS A 55 -0.50 0.17 6.02
N VAL A 56 -1.45 -0.77 6.03
CA VAL A 56 -2.57 -0.79 5.09
C VAL A 56 -3.89 -0.61 5.84
N TYR A 57 -4.72 0.31 5.38
CA TYR A 57 -6.06 0.54 5.89
C TYR A 57 -7.02 0.94 4.76
N CYS A 58 -8.32 0.82 4.99
CA CYS A 58 -9.37 1.19 4.02
C CYS A 58 -10.23 2.29 4.64
N ASP A 59 -10.61 3.30 3.86
CA ASP A 59 -11.68 4.20 4.29
C ASP A 59 -13.02 3.45 4.26
N GLU A 60 -13.78 3.55 5.36
CA GLU A 60 -15.17 3.08 5.48
C GLU A 60 -16.16 3.95 4.69
#